data_AF-A0A7C3TSC8-F1
#
_entry.id   AF-A0A7C3TSC8-F1
#
_cell.length_a   1.000
_cell.length_b   1.000
_cell.length_c   1.000
_cell.angle_alpha   90.00
_cell.angle_beta   90.00
_cell.angle_gamma   90.00
#
_symmetry.space_group_name_H-M   'P 1'
#
loop_
_entity.id
_entity.type
_entity.pdbx_description
1 polymer ?
#
loop_
_entity_poly.entity_id
_entity_poly.type
_entity_poly.pdbx_seq_one_letter_code
_entity_poly.pdbx_strand_id
1 'polypeptide(L)'
;MDAETRLRELLSRAVAAADYGALARLTELAREMARIAAELGTMESDSAPVGPLREPLREAEAGRPGNGRQVRYGTADAGRPIARGYRTPASRNEYPRFLRNGNELVKIGWSRKKRGEYVHKAPRAAVDALLRAIAARQSGARLFTADELFSHDRPLKDPATGQEWPAYQAYVALAWLRAVGVVRAHGRRGYSIVSKEPLPQAVEAAWNCLPEGAE
;
A
#
# COMPACT_ATOMS: atom_id res chain seq x y z
N MET A 1 -0.72 -17.86 41.40
CA MET A 1 -1.56 -16.70 41.04
C MET A 1 -1.57 -16.62 39.52
N ASP A 2 -2.76 -16.60 38.94
CA ASP A 2 -2.97 -16.60 37.50
C ASP A 2 -2.57 -15.24 36.89
N ALA A 3 -1.70 -15.26 35.88
CA ALA A 3 -1.20 -14.05 35.21
C ALA A 3 -2.34 -13.22 34.61
N GLU A 4 -3.41 -13.88 34.17
CA GLU A 4 -4.62 -13.22 33.67
C GLU A 4 -5.31 -12.38 34.75
N THR A 5 -5.39 -12.92 35.97
CA THR A 5 -6.02 -12.22 37.10
C THR A 5 -5.26 -10.93 37.44
N ARG A 6 -3.91 -10.99 37.42
CA ARG A 6 -3.09 -9.81 37.69
C ARG A 6 -3.20 -8.74 36.62
N LEU A 7 -3.34 -9.14 35.34
CA LEU A 7 -3.54 -8.22 34.23
C LEU A 7 -4.90 -7.51 34.31
N ARG A 8 -5.97 -8.25 34.63
CA ARG A 8 -7.32 -7.67 34.85
C ARG A 8 -7.32 -6.65 36.00
N GLU A 9 -6.61 -6.94 37.08
CA GLU A 9 -6.47 -6.02 38.22
C GLU A 9 -5.71 -4.72 37.84
N LEU A 10 -4.65 -4.83 37.04
CA LEU A 10 -3.91 -3.68 36.53
C LEU A 10 -4.76 -2.81 35.58
N LEU A 11 -5.54 -3.43 34.69
CA LEU A 11 -6.46 -2.73 33.80
C LEU A 11 -7.54 -1.97 34.61
N SER A 12 -8.15 -2.63 35.59
CA SER A 12 -9.16 -2.01 36.46
C SER A 12 -8.61 -0.79 37.20
N ARG A 13 -7.39 -0.87 37.74
CA ARG A 13 -6.71 0.26 38.38
C ARG A 13 -6.40 1.41 37.41
N ALA A 14 -5.93 1.11 36.20
CA ALA A 14 -5.65 2.13 35.19
C ALA A 14 -6.92 2.89 34.77
N VAL A 15 -8.05 2.17 34.64
CA VAL A 15 -9.35 2.80 34.36
C VAL A 15 -9.81 3.67 35.52
N ALA A 16 -9.70 3.18 36.77
CA ALA A 16 -10.08 3.95 37.95
C ALA A 16 -9.25 5.23 38.12
N ALA A 17 -7.98 5.21 37.71
CA ALA A 17 -7.08 6.36 37.76
C ALA A 17 -7.17 7.28 36.53
N ALA A 18 -8.01 6.96 35.53
CA ALA A 18 -8.05 7.63 34.23
C ALA A 18 -6.68 7.72 33.52
N ASP A 19 -5.77 6.76 33.77
CA ASP A 19 -4.47 6.70 33.12
C ASP A 19 -4.58 5.95 31.79
N TYR A 20 -5.00 6.69 30.76
CA TYR A 20 -5.16 6.17 29.40
C TYR A 20 -3.83 5.69 28.79
N GLY A 21 -2.68 6.23 29.23
CA GLY A 21 -1.37 5.80 28.78
C GLY A 21 -1.00 4.41 29.30
N ALA A 22 -1.26 4.14 30.58
CA ALA A 22 -1.13 2.80 31.16
C ALA A 22 -2.12 1.81 30.52
N LEU A 23 -3.37 2.22 30.29
CA LEU A 23 -4.39 1.39 29.66
C LEU A 23 -3.98 0.94 28.25
N ALA A 24 -3.46 1.85 27.42
CA ALA A 24 -2.98 1.52 26.07
C ALA A 24 -1.83 0.50 26.09
N ARG A 25 -0.87 0.65 27.01
CA ARG A 25 0.24 -0.30 27.15
C ARG A 25 -0.20 -1.68 27.62
N LEU A 26 -1.09 -1.74 28.61
CA LEU A 26 -1.61 -3.00 29.14
C LEU A 26 -2.47 -3.76 28.13
N THR A 27 -3.24 -3.05 27.31
CA THR A 27 -4.05 -3.67 26.25
C THR A 27 -3.19 -4.22 25.11
N GLU A 28 -2.09 -3.55 24.76
CA GLU A 28 -1.14 -4.09 23.77
C GLU A 28 -0.45 -5.36 24.28
N LEU A 29 0.00 -5.37 25.54
CA LEU A 29 0.58 -6.57 26.17
C LEU A 29 -0.43 -7.74 26.18
N ALA A 30 -1.70 -7.45 26.47
CA ALA A 30 -2.77 -8.47 26.44
C ALA A 30 -2.93 -9.10 25.04
N ARG A 31 -2.83 -8.28 23.97
CA ARG A 31 -2.89 -8.78 22.59
C ARG A 31 -1.68 -9.64 22.23
N GLU A 32 -0.49 -9.25 22.68
CA GLU A 32 0.72 -10.05 22.46
C GLU A 32 0.64 -11.41 23.17
N MET A 33 0.17 -11.44 24.43
CA MET A 33 -0.06 -12.69 25.14
C MET A 33 -1.10 -13.57 24.45
N ALA A 34 -2.21 -13.00 23.98
CA ALA A 34 -3.23 -13.74 23.22
C ALA A 34 -2.67 -14.32 21.91
N ARG A 35 -1.79 -13.58 21.21
CA ARG A 35 -1.11 -14.08 20.01
C ARG A 35 -0.21 -15.27 20.33
N ILE A 36 0.63 -15.16 21.37
CA ILE A 36 1.53 -16.24 21.79
C ILE A 36 0.72 -17.48 22.24
N ALA A 37 -0.35 -17.28 22.99
CA ALA A 37 -1.24 -18.38 23.42
C ALA A 37 -1.89 -19.07 22.22
N ALA A 38 -2.30 -18.34 21.19
CA ALA A 38 -2.84 -18.92 19.96
C ALA A 38 -1.78 -19.73 19.20
N GLU A 39 -0.54 -19.24 19.11
CA GLU A 39 0.58 -19.93 18.47
C GLU A 39 0.95 -21.24 19.21
N LEU A 40 0.93 -21.22 20.55
CA LEU A 40 1.19 -22.40 21.38
C LEU A 40 0.03 -23.39 21.38
N GLY A 41 -1.22 -22.91 21.41
CA GLY A 41 -2.42 -23.74 21.36
C GLY A 41 -2.60 -24.50 20.04
N THR A 42 -2.04 -23.99 18.94
CA THR A 42 -2.01 -24.72 17.66
C THR A 42 -1.08 -25.94 17.65
N MET A 43 -0.21 -26.14 18.65
CA MET A 43 0.66 -27.31 18.72
C MET A 43 0.08 -28.52 19.48
N GLU A 44 -1.00 -28.36 20.26
CA GLU A 44 -1.58 -29.46 21.05
C GLU A 44 -2.78 -30.16 20.38
N SER A 45 -3.15 -29.81 19.15
CA SER A 45 -4.33 -30.38 18.47
C SER A 45 -3.97 -31.19 17.21
N ASP A 46 -3.03 -32.13 17.33
CA ASP A 46 -2.76 -33.15 16.30
C ASP A 46 -2.95 -34.59 16.81
N SER A 47 -3.89 -34.77 17.74
CA SER A 47 -4.47 -36.09 18.07
C SER A 47 -5.86 -36.21 17.44
N ALA A 48 -5.90 -36.41 16.13
CA ALA A 48 -7.14 -36.74 15.44
C ALA A 48 -7.59 -38.17 15.79
N PRO A 49 -8.86 -38.40 16.19
CA PRO A 49 -9.43 -39.73 16.22
C PRO A 49 -9.68 -40.20 14.78
N VAL A 50 -9.13 -41.37 14.46
CA VAL A 50 -9.39 -42.10 13.21
C VAL A 50 -10.88 -42.45 13.16
N GLY A 51 -11.63 -41.77 12.29
CA GLY A 51 -13.02 -42.07 11.95
C GLY A 51 -13.12 -42.63 10.52
N PRO A 52 -14.03 -43.58 10.25
CA PRO A 52 -13.97 -44.42 9.06
C PRO A 52 -14.49 -43.75 7.78
N LEU A 53 -13.91 -44.20 6.68
CA LEU A 53 -14.27 -43.96 5.28
C LEU A 53 -15.79 -43.98 5.04
N ARG A 54 -16.31 -42.93 4.40
CA ARG A 54 -17.60 -42.98 3.68
C ARG A 54 -17.58 -42.13 2.41
N GLU A 55 -18.25 -42.69 1.41
CA GLU A 55 -18.13 -42.56 -0.05
C GLU A 55 -18.39 -41.18 -0.71
N PRO A 56 -17.96 -41.02 -1.98
CA PRO A 56 -18.23 -39.84 -2.80
C PRO A 56 -19.63 -39.88 -3.43
N LEU A 57 -20.39 -38.80 -3.24
CA LEU A 57 -21.67 -38.58 -3.93
C LEU A 57 -21.52 -37.61 -5.10
N ARG A 58 -22.02 -38.09 -6.23
CA ARG A 58 -22.13 -37.53 -7.58
C ARG A 58 -22.88 -36.18 -7.68
N GLU A 59 -22.43 -35.42 -8.67
CA GLU A 59 -23.14 -34.62 -9.69
C GLU A 59 -24.47 -33.92 -9.34
N ALA A 60 -24.46 -32.59 -9.49
CA ALA A 60 -25.58 -31.86 -10.08
C ALA A 60 -25.05 -30.59 -10.78
N GLU A 61 -24.84 -30.70 -12.09
CA GLU A 61 -24.69 -29.55 -12.99
C GLU A 61 -26.05 -28.85 -13.13
N ALA A 62 -26.12 -27.57 -12.73
CA ALA A 62 -27.25 -26.71 -13.01
C ALA A 62 -26.81 -25.60 -13.98
N GLY A 63 -27.26 -25.74 -15.23
CA GLY A 63 -26.97 -24.84 -16.34
C GLY A 63 -27.44 -23.40 -16.11
N ARG A 64 -26.70 -22.45 -16.69
CA ARG A 64 -27.16 -21.07 -16.89
C ARG A 64 -27.31 -20.78 -18.39
N PRO A 65 -28.44 -20.16 -18.79
CA PRO A 65 -28.74 -19.87 -20.20
C PRO A 65 -27.87 -18.73 -20.75
N GLY A 66 -27.53 -18.87 -22.03
CA GLY A 66 -26.64 -17.99 -22.77
C GLY A 66 -27.23 -16.60 -23.05
N ASN A 67 -26.37 -15.59 -22.89
CA ASN A 67 -26.63 -14.23 -23.36
C ASN A 67 -26.12 -14.09 -24.80
N GLY A 68 -27.04 -14.20 -25.75
CA GLY A 68 -26.79 -13.97 -27.17
C GLY A 68 -26.40 -12.52 -27.45
N ARG A 69 -25.12 -12.28 -27.69
CA ARG A 69 -24.61 -10.98 -28.15
C ARG A 69 -24.78 -10.91 -29.68
N GLN A 70 -25.86 -10.25 -30.11
CA GLN A 70 -26.08 -9.89 -31.51
C GLN A 70 -24.92 -9.03 -32.03
N VAL A 71 -24.20 -9.56 -33.03
CA VAL A 71 -23.23 -8.82 -33.84
C VAL A 71 -24.02 -8.10 -34.93
N ARG A 72 -24.17 -6.78 -34.80
CA ARG A 72 -24.69 -5.93 -35.87
C ARG A 72 -23.54 -5.57 -36.81
N TYR A 73 -23.53 -6.17 -38.00
CA TYR A 73 -22.75 -5.68 -39.13
C TYR A 73 -23.44 -4.43 -39.69
N GLY A 74 -22.92 -3.25 -39.32
CA GLY A 74 -23.31 -1.98 -39.92
C GLY A 74 -22.46 -1.70 -41.15
N THR A 75 -23.13 -1.56 -42.29
CA THR A 75 -22.62 -1.20 -43.61
C THR A 75 -21.89 0.13 -43.61
N ALA A 76 -20.82 0.19 -44.41
CA ALA A 76 -19.99 1.35 -44.66
C ALA A 76 -20.80 2.52 -45.23
N ASP A 77 -20.68 3.69 -44.58
CA ASP A 77 -21.05 4.98 -45.16
C ASP A 77 -19.77 5.82 -45.33
N ALA A 78 -19.65 6.38 -46.53
CA ALA A 78 -18.46 7.02 -47.04
C ALA A 78 -18.47 8.53 -46.73
N GLY A 79 -17.31 9.07 -46.37
CA GLY A 79 -16.96 10.44 -46.77
C GLY A 79 -17.36 11.59 -45.85
N ARG A 80 -17.10 11.51 -44.53
CA ARG A 80 -17.03 12.73 -43.69
C ARG A 80 -15.58 13.19 -43.46
N PRO A 81 -15.28 14.49 -43.65
CA PRO A 81 -13.93 15.02 -43.47
C PRO A 81 -13.49 14.90 -42.02
N ILE A 82 -12.27 14.40 -41.84
CA ILE A 82 -11.61 14.13 -40.56
C ILE A 82 -11.36 15.47 -39.86
N ALA A 83 -12.28 15.85 -38.97
CA ALA A 83 -12.11 17.01 -38.11
C ALA A 83 -10.85 16.84 -37.25
N ARG A 84 -10.03 17.89 -37.21
CA ARG A 84 -8.76 17.94 -36.49
C ARG A 84 -8.89 17.44 -35.05
N GLY A 85 -8.26 16.29 -34.80
CA GLY A 85 -7.50 15.98 -33.58
C GLY A 85 -8.13 16.35 -32.23
N TYR A 86 -9.36 15.93 -31.96
CA TYR A 86 -9.76 15.74 -30.57
C TYR A 86 -8.96 14.55 -30.03
N ARG A 87 -7.88 14.83 -29.29
CA ARG A 87 -7.18 13.81 -28.49
C ARG A 87 -8.25 13.14 -27.63
N THR A 88 -8.58 11.89 -27.95
CA THR A 88 -9.50 11.09 -27.13
C THR A 88 -8.99 11.13 -25.69
N PRO A 89 -9.84 11.50 -24.71
CA PRO A 89 -9.39 11.64 -23.33
C PRO A 89 -8.75 10.34 -22.90
N ALA A 90 -7.48 10.41 -22.48
CA ALA A 90 -6.70 9.27 -22.02
C ALA A 90 -7.59 8.42 -21.11
N SER A 91 -7.68 7.12 -21.43
CA SER A 91 -8.62 6.24 -20.75
C SER A 91 -8.34 6.32 -19.24
N ARG A 92 -9.41 6.42 -18.42
CA ARG A 92 -9.29 6.61 -16.96
C ARG A 92 -8.41 5.54 -16.26
N ASN A 93 -8.13 4.43 -16.94
CA ASN A 93 -7.27 3.35 -16.49
C ASN A 93 -5.77 3.69 -16.47
N GLU A 94 -5.35 4.82 -17.05
CA GLU A 94 -3.94 5.21 -17.13
C GLU A 94 -3.46 6.03 -15.91
N TYR A 95 -4.35 6.37 -14.98
CA TYR A 95 -3.99 7.13 -13.78
C TYR A 95 -3.68 6.22 -12.58
N PRO A 96 -2.74 6.61 -11.69
CA PRO A 96 -1.91 7.81 -11.76
C PRO A 96 -0.73 7.67 -12.73
N ARG A 97 -0.34 8.78 -13.37
CA ARG A 97 0.88 8.86 -14.19
C ARG A 97 1.99 9.52 -13.39
N PHE A 98 3.22 9.11 -13.65
CA PHE A 98 4.42 9.70 -13.06
C PHE A 98 5.34 10.16 -14.17
N LEU A 99 5.83 11.39 -14.03
CA LEU A 99 6.77 12.03 -14.96
C LEU A 99 7.94 12.59 -14.16
N ARG A 100 9.05 12.81 -14.83
CA ARG A 100 10.16 13.62 -14.34
C ARG A 100 10.06 15.01 -14.97
N ASN A 101 10.18 16.07 -14.17
CA ASN A 101 10.41 17.42 -14.68
C ASN A 101 11.70 17.92 -14.04
N GLY A 102 12.81 17.81 -14.76
CA GLY A 102 14.14 18.12 -14.24
C GLY A 102 14.45 17.29 -12.99
N ASN A 103 14.52 17.95 -11.84
CA ASN A 103 14.80 17.30 -10.55
C ASN A 103 13.54 17.07 -9.68
N GLU A 104 12.35 17.15 -10.27
CA GLU A 104 11.08 16.92 -9.59
C GLU A 104 10.37 15.68 -10.12
N LEU A 105 9.81 14.90 -9.19
CA LEU A 105 8.85 13.84 -9.46
C LEU A 105 7.46 14.44 -9.54
N VAL A 106 6.79 14.25 -10.68
CA VAL A 106 5.45 14.78 -10.91
C VAL A 106 4.46 13.63 -10.97
N LYS A 107 3.51 13.59 -10.03
CA LYS A 107 2.38 12.67 -10.04
C LYS A 107 1.14 13.37 -10.58
N ILE A 108 0.62 12.86 -11.68
CA ILE A 108 -0.62 13.32 -12.30
C ILE A 108 -1.73 12.32 -11.95
N GLY A 109 -2.80 12.80 -11.31
CA GLY A 109 -3.97 12.00 -10.98
C GLY A 109 -5.26 12.60 -11.55
N TRP A 110 -6.35 11.83 -11.55
CA TRP A 110 -7.67 12.31 -11.96
C TRP A 110 -8.53 12.71 -10.76
N SER A 111 -8.98 13.97 -10.72
CA SER A 111 -9.88 14.46 -9.67
C SER A 111 -11.32 14.22 -10.06
N ARG A 112 -12.05 13.45 -9.25
CA ARG A 112 -13.50 13.26 -9.44
C ARG A 112 -14.30 14.55 -9.24
N LYS A 113 -13.92 15.37 -8.25
CA LYS A 113 -14.62 16.62 -7.90
C LYS A 113 -14.45 17.70 -8.97
N LYS A 114 -13.21 17.90 -9.44
CA LYS A 114 -12.90 18.91 -10.47
C LYS A 114 -13.06 18.38 -11.90
N ARG A 115 -13.34 17.07 -12.07
CA ARG A 115 -13.42 16.37 -13.36
C ARG A 115 -12.21 16.66 -14.28
N GLY A 116 -11.03 16.72 -13.69
CA GLY A 116 -9.80 17.09 -14.39
C GLY A 116 -8.55 16.54 -13.70
N GLU A 117 -7.41 16.75 -14.35
CA GLU A 117 -6.12 16.31 -13.82
C GLU A 117 -5.71 17.17 -12.62
N TYR A 118 -5.11 16.53 -11.62
CA TYR A 118 -4.44 17.20 -10.50
C TYR A 118 -2.99 16.77 -10.46
N VAL A 119 -2.12 17.71 -10.09
CA VAL A 119 -0.67 17.52 -10.09
C VAL A 119 -0.14 17.62 -8.67
N HIS A 120 0.68 16.66 -8.27
CA HIS A 120 1.54 16.78 -7.10
C HIS A 120 2.99 16.64 -7.50
N LYS A 121 3.84 17.48 -6.90
CA LYS A 121 5.27 17.50 -7.13
C LYS A 121 6.01 17.07 -5.87
N ALA A 122 7.12 16.37 -6.05
CA ALA A 122 8.07 16.05 -4.98
C ALA A 122 9.49 16.22 -5.51
N PRO A 123 10.36 17.02 -4.87
CA PRO A 123 11.77 17.12 -5.27
C PRO A 123 12.46 15.76 -5.17
N ARG A 124 13.46 15.52 -6.02
CA ARG A 124 14.28 14.30 -5.96
C ARG A 124 14.91 14.10 -4.58
N ALA A 125 15.35 15.18 -3.94
CA ALA A 125 15.88 15.15 -2.57
C ALA A 125 14.88 14.56 -1.55
N ALA A 126 13.57 14.77 -1.74
CA ALA A 126 12.53 14.17 -0.90
C ALA A 126 12.40 12.66 -1.16
N VAL A 127 12.56 12.22 -2.41
CA VAL A 127 12.65 10.80 -2.76
C VAL A 127 13.86 10.15 -2.08
N ASP A 128 15.04 10.76 -2.19
CA ASP A 128 16.27 10.22 -1.60
C ASP A 128 16.21 10.20 -0.05
N ALA A 129 15.58 11.21 0.55
CA ALA A 129 15.28 11.21 1.99
C ALA A 129 14.37 10.04 2.38
N LEU A 130 13.34 9.76 1.58
CA LEU A 130 12.45 8.61 1.78
C LEU A 130 13.22 7.29 1.68
N LEU A 131 14.12 7.13 0.70
CA LEU A 131 14.93 5.91 0.56
C LEU A 131 15.82 5.68 1.78
N ARG A 132 16.45 6.74 2.30
CA ARG A 132 17.26 6.63 3.53
C ARG A 132 16.42 6.23 4.74
N ALA A 133 15.21 6.80 4.87
CA ALA A 133 14.29 6.43 5.95
C ALA A 133 13.84 4.97 5.85
N ILE A 134 13.57 4.48 4.64
CA ILE A 134 13.23 3.08 4.38
C ILE A 134 14.42 2.16 4.68
N ALA A 135 15.61 2.50 4.18
CA ALA A 135 16.84 1.71 4.37
C ALA A 135 17.22 1.62 5.86
N ALA A 136 17.06 2.69 6.63
CA ALA A 136 17.30 2.69 8.07
C ALA A 136 16.39 1.73 8.85
N ARG A 137 15.32 1.22 8.24
CA ARG A 137 14.37 0.28 8.86
C ARG A 137 14.46 -1.13 8.32
N GLN A 138 15.31 -1.37 7.34
CA GLN A 138 15.44 -2.66 6.67
C GLN A 138 16.15 -3.75 7.51
N SER A 139 16.30 -3.57 8.83
CA SER A 139 16.84 -4.62 9.70
C SER A 139 15.82 -5.77 9.84
N GLY A 140 16.00 -6.82 9.03
CA GLY A 140 15.09 -7.96 8.93
C GLY A 140 13.91 -7.67 8.00
N ALA A 141 13.32 -8.70 7.38
CA ALA A 141 12.24 -8.63 6.38
C ALA A 141 10.90 -8.11 6.95
N ARG A 142 10.94 -6.94 7.61
CA ARG A 142 9.85 -6.35 8.36
C ARG A 142 9.04 -5.43 7.43
N LEU A 143 7.72 -5.54 7.57
CA LEU A 143 6.81 -4.56 7.01
C LEU A 143 7.07 -3.20 7.67
N PHE A 144 6.96 -2.12 6.92
CA PHE A 144 6.99 -0.74 7.44
C PHE A 144 5.71 -0.01 7.08
N THR A 145 5.23 0.87 7.95
CA THR A 145 4.04 1.69 7.67
C THR A 145 4.41 3.10 7.21
N ALA A 146 3.49 3.76 6.52
CA ALA A 146 3.67 5.18 6.17
C ALA A 146 3.73 6.06 7.42
N ASP A 147 2.92 5.74 8.44
CA ASP A 147 2.90 6.47 9.71
C ASP A 147 4.25 6.39 10.42
N GLU A 148 4.86 5.20 10.45
CA GLU A 148 6.22 5.09 10.96
C GLU A 148 7.13 6.01 10.15
N LEU A 149 7.08 6.00 8.80
CA LEU A 149 8.02 6.76 7.95
C LEU A 149 7.87 8.27 8.10
N PHE A 150 6.68 8.72 8.48
CA PHE A 150 6.27 10.12 8.54
C PHE A 150 5.90 10.54 9.96
N SER A 151 6.37 9.81 10.98
CA SER A 151 6.00 10.10 12.36
C SER A 151 6.56 11.45 12.80
N HIS A 152 5.81 12.15 13.66
CA HIS A 152 6.20 13.46 14.20
C HIS A 152 7.57 13.42 14.91
N ASP A 153 7.96 12.26 15.46
CA ASP A 153 9.24 12.11 16.16
C ASP A 153 10.44 11.96 15.20
N ARG A 154 10.21 11.59 13.93
CA ARG A 154 11.26 11.40 12.91
C ARG A 154 10.80 11.89 11.54
N PRO A 155 10.60 13.21 11.40
CA PRO A 155 10.18 13.77 10.13
C PRO A 155 11.27 13.60 9.06
N LEU A 156 10.85 13.47 7.81
CA LEU A 156 11.76 13.50 6.67
C LEU A 156 12.33 14.90 6.52
N LYS A 157 13.64 15.03 6.73
CA LYS A 157 14.33 16.31 6.59
C LYS A 157 15.12 16.38 5.30
N ASP A 158 15.14 17.56 4.71
CA ASP A 158 16.08 17.91 3.67
C ASP A 158 17.51 17.89 4.24
N PRO A 159 18.43 17.10 3.67
CA PRO A 159 19.81 17.08 4.14
C PRO A 159 20.54 18.41 3.96
N ALA A 160 20.13 19.26 3.01
CA ALA A 160 20.80 20.53 2.73
C ALA A 160 20.35 21.63 3.70
N THR A 161 19.05 21.75 3.93
CA THR A 161 18.46 22.85 4.73
C THR A 161 18.08 22.44 6.15
N GLY A 162 17.96 21.13 6.43
CA GLY A 162 17.43 20.60 7.69
C GLY A 162 15.92 20.76 7.84
N GLN A 163 15.24 21.38 6.88
CA GLN A 163 13.80 21.62 6.90
C GLN A 163 13.03 20.31 6.71
N GLU A 164 11.91 20.17 7.42
CA GLU A 164 10.99 19.06 7.22
C GLU A 164 10.29 19.15 5.86
N TRP A 165 10.32 18.05 5.11
CA TRP A 165 9.55 17.89 3.88
C TRP A 165 8.06 17.76 4.19
N PRO A 166 7.19 18.48 3.46
CA PRO A 166 5.76 18.28 3.56
C PRO A 166 5.37 16.81 3.31
N ALA A 167 4.55 16.23 4.20
CA ALA A 167 4.17 14.82 4.14
C ALA A 167 3.61 14.38 2.78
N TYR A 168 2.89 15.27 2.07
CA TYR A 168 2.34 14.95 0.75
C TYR A 168 3.42 14.59 -0.28
N GLN A 169 4.62 15.19 -0.19
CA GLN A 169 5.73 14.89 -1.10
C GLN A 169 6.27 13.48 -0.87
N ALA A 170 6.37 13.06 0.39
CA ALA A 170 6.76 11.72 0.73
C ALA A 170 5.73 10.67 0.26
N TYR A 171 4.43 10.99 0.34
CA TYR A 171 3.38 10.14 -0.23
C TYR A 171 3.44 10.05 -1.77
N VAL A 172 3.86 11.12 -2.46
CA VAL A 172 4.08 11.08 -3.91
C VAL A 172 5.22 10.12 -4.25
N ALA A 173 6.35 10.24 -3.55
CA ALA A 173 7.50 9.35 -3.71
C ALA A 173 7.13 7.89 -3.42
N LEU A 174 6.45 7.61 -2.30
CA LEU A 174 6.02 6.25 -1.95
C LEU A 174 5.04 5.66 -2.97
N ALA A 175 4.12 6.48 -3.49
CA ALA A 175 3.19 6.04 -4.54
C ALA A 175 3.92 5.70 -5.85
N TRP A 176 4.97 6.46 -6.20
CA TRP A 176 5.81 6.17 -7.36
C TRP A 176 6.61 4.89 -7.17
N LEU A 177 7.29 4.71 -6.02
CA LEU A 177 8.03 3.47 -5.70
C LEU A 177 7.14 2.22 -5.80
N ARG A 178 5.86 2.35 -5.46
CA ARG A 178 4.87 1.28 -5.66
C ARG A 178 4.55 1.05 -7.13
N ALA A 179 4.37 2.11 -7.90
CA ALA A 179 4.06 2.02 -9.33
C ALA A 179 5.19 1.36 -10.13
N VAL A 180 6.45 1.61 -9.76
CA VAL A 180 7.63 0.99 -10.40
C VAL A 180 8.00 -0.38 -9.82
N GLY A 181 7.22 -0.89 -8.86
CA GLY A 181 7.41 -2.25 -8.30
C GLY A 181 8.56 -2.41 -7.30
N VAL A 182 9.21 -1.31 -6.89
CA VAL A 182 10.27 -1.33 -5.87
C VAL A 182 9.67 -1.65 -4.49
N VAL A 183 8.47 -1.11 -4.22
CA VAL A 183 7.72 -1.32 -2.98
C VAL A 183 6.38 -2.00 -3.28
N ARG A 184 5.97 -2.94 -2.43
CA ARG A 184 4.64 -3.58 -2.47
C ARG A 184 3.83 -3.18 -1.24
N ALA A 185 2.57 -2.83 -1.45
CA ALA A 185 1.63 -2.53 -0.38
C ALA A 185 0.95 -3.82 0.12
N HIS A 186 0.78 -3.95 1.44
CA HIS A 186 0.12 -5.06 2.13
C HIS A 186 -1.15 -4.58 2.86
N GLY A 187 -1.94 -3.75 2.19
CA GLY A 187 -3.16 -3.16 2.76
C GLY A 187 -2.86 -2.29 3.98
N ARG A 188 -3.54 -2.55 5.10
CA ARG A 188 -3.33 -1.84 6.38
C ARG A 188 -2.05 -2.26 7.11
N ARG A 189 -1.41 -3.35 6.70
CA ARG A 189 -0.19 -3.86 7.35
C ARG A 189 1.07 -3.07 6.98
N GLY A 190 0.98 -2.17 6.02
CA GLY A 190 2.11 -1.35 5.55
C GLY A 190 2.66 -1.84 4.22
N TYR A 191 3.98 -1.79 4.10
CA TYR A 191 4.72 -1.92 2.85
C TYR A 191 5.93 -2.84 3.03
N SER A 192 6.34 -3.49 1.95
CA SER A 192 7.60 -4.24 1.88
C SER A 192 8.39 -3.85 0.63
N ILE A 193 9.71 -3.99 0.68
CA ILE A 193 10.56 -3.85 -0.50
C ILE A 193 10.57 -5.17 -1.26
N VAL A 194 10.42 -5.12 -2.59
CA VAL A 194 10.38 -6.30 -3.47
C VAL A 194 11.58 -6.35 -4.40
N SER A 195 12.33 -5.26 -4.50
CA SER A 195 13.53 -5.20 -5.34
C SER A 195 14.57 -6.25 -4.92
N LYS A 196 15.11 -6.97 -5.91
CA LYS A 196 16.28 -7.85 -5.74
C LYS A 196 17.58 -7.04 -5.68
N GLU A 197 17.58 -5.88 -6.31
CA GLU A 197 18.72 -4.96 -6.35
C GLU A 197 18.71 -4.05 -5.12
N PRO A 198 19.89 -3.52 -4.72
CA PRO A 198 19.99 -2.50 -3.68
C PRO A 198 19.02 -1.34 -3.95
N LEU A 199 18.28 -0.93 -2.92
CA LEU A 199 17.23 0.06 -3.04
C LEU A 199 17.66 1.35 -3.78
N PRO A 200 18.84 1.94 -3.52
CA PRO A 200 19.27 3.14 -4.26
C PRO A 200 19.46 2.91 -5.76
N GLN A 201 19.97 1.74 -6.16
CA GLN A 201 20.23 1.41 -7.58
C GLN A 201 18.93 1.20 -8.35
N ALA A 202 18.01 0.42 -7.78
CA ALA A 202 16.71 0.17 -8.38
C ALA A 202 15.91 1.47 -8.60
N VAL A 203 16.02 2.40 -7.65
CA VAL A 203 15.31 3.69 -7.72
C VAL A 203 15.97 4.64 -8.71
N GLU A 204 17.30 4.65 -8.80
CA GLU A 204 18.01 5.45 -9.81
C GLU A 204 17.70 4.96 -11.23
N ALA A 205 17.70 3.65 -11.45
CA ALA A 205 17.29 3.06 -12.72
C ALA A 205 15.84 3.43 -13.07
N ALA A 206 14.92 3.30 -12.11
CA ALA A 206 13.51 3.67 -12.30
C ALA A 206 13.33 5.18 -12.58
N TRP A 207 14.14 6.04 -11.94
CA TRP A 207 14.11 7.49 -12.16
C TRP A 207 14.54 7.87 -13.56
N ASN A 208 15.59 7.23 -14.08
CA ASN A 208 16.10 7.48 -15.42
C ASN A 208 15.18 6.97 -16.53
N CYS A 209 14.28 6.04 -16.20
CA CYS A 209 13.22 5.57 -17.09
C CYS A 209 11.93 6.41 -17.04
N LEU A 210 11.84 7.43 -16.17
CA LEU A 210 10.66 8.30 -16.14
C LEU A 210 10.57 9.14 -17.43
N PRO A 211 9.37 9.30 -18.02
CA PRO A 211 9.20 10.21 -19.14
C PRO A 211 9.43 11.65 -18.67
N GLU A 212 10.14 12.43 -19.48
CA GLU A 212 10.31 13.87 -19.24
C GLU A 212 8.96 14.57 -19.52
N GLY A 213 8.48 15.35 -18.57
CA GLY A 213 7.30 16.20 -18.74
C GLY A 213 7.67 17.44 -19.55
N ALA A 214 6.91 17.73 -20.60
CA ALA A 214 6.97 19.03 -21.24
C ALA A 214 6.35 20.07 -20.29
N GLU A 215 7.08 21.12 -19.96
CA GLU A 215 6.56 22.31 -19.26
C GLU A 215 5.48 23.04 -20.07
#